data_AF-A0A3D3IDH5-F1
#
_entry.id   AF-A0A3D3IDH5-F1
#
_cell.length_a   1.000
_cell.length_b   1.000
_cell.length_c   1.000
_cell.angle_alpha   90.00
_cell.angle_beta   90.00
_cell.angle_gamma   90.00
#
_symmetry.space_group_name_H-M   'P 1'
#
loop_
_entity.id
_entity.type
_entity.pdbx_description
1 polymer ?
#
loop_
_entity_poly.entity_id
_entity_poly.type
_entity_poly.pdbx_seq_one_letter_code
_entity_poly.pdbx_strand_id
1 'polypeptide(L)'
;AVYLLGWSEAYPPLTKSLLGFLLLTIAFHFTAGIFWRKASTRFPVRLNDDFNIIRITLFIWILWIADFTYEGGIPLFKILWNEPYNYRLFGIPTLHVFIVTFSSFYTIYLFHLFLSTKRKFVLVIYILHLFAAILIYSRAMFMFNLCASGFLFLWYKPKYVRYILLIIPIVILLLYLFGAAGNMRVSREANSKYDSELFLQKGQATNNFKESFIPNEFFWFYIYTSSPLANLQQNINNADRHVSWSWFFKMVNNEMIFNFISKRINSIFGIPHPGEYTIEGPFNVSTVYSRSFSHLSWTGMFVMAIFILVIPFIYRMFLSPAYLGSGLALLSTMFLFMAYDNTISFTGLSFQLCYPLLFGWLEKKEIFSLRKATSYSS
;
A
#
# COMPACT_ATOMS: atom_id res chain seq x y z
N ALA A 1 -10.26 -18.02 -1.30
CA ALA A 1 -10.28 -18.98 -0.18
C ALA A 1 -11.08 -18.41 0.99
N VAL A 2 -10.61 -17.37 1.70
CA VAL A 2 -11.30 -16.80 2.89
C VAL A 2 -12.76 -16.43 2.61
N TYR A 3 -13.06 -15.77 1.48
CA TYR A 3 -14.43 -15.41 1.09
C TYR A 3 -15.42 -16.60 1.13
N LEU A 4 -14.96 -17.77 0.69
CA LEU A 4 -15.79 -18.97 0.56
C LEU A 4 -16.15 -19.62 1.90
N LEU A 5 -15.60 -19.12 3.02
CA LEU A 5 -15.97 -19.58 4.35
C LEU A 5 -17.40 -19.15 4.74
N GLY A 6 -17.96 -18.13 4.08
CA GLY A 6 -19.36 -17.72 4.29
C GLY A 6 -19.68 -17.30 5.72
N TRP A 7 -18.77 -16.56 6.37
CA TRP A 7 -18.96 -16.14 7.76
C TRP A 7 -19.80 -14.87 7.92
N SER A 8 -20.13 -14.14 6.84
CA SER A 8 -21.01 -12.97 6.89
C SER A 8 -22.20 -13.12 5.92
N GLU A 9 -23.41 -12.86 6.43
CA GLU A 9 -24.65 -12.78 5.62
C GLU A 9 -24.68 -11.54 4.72
N ALA A 10 -23.88 -10.51 5.02
CA ALA A 10 -23.85 -9.28 4.24
C ALA A 10 -23.19 -9.45 2.85
N TYR A 11 -22.51 -10.58 2.62
CA TYR A 11 -21.71 -10.78 1.42
C TYR A 11 -22.54 -11.27 0.24
N PRO A 12 -22.52 -10.57 -0.90
CA PRO A 12 -23.18 -11.07 -2.10
C PRO A 12 -22.48 -12.33 -2.64
N PRO A 13 -23.19 -13.26 -3.27
CA PRO A 13 -22.54 -14.40 -3.93
C PRO A 13 -21.65 -13.93 -5.09
N LEU A 14 -20.47 -14.53 -5.25
CA LEU A 14 -19.56 -14.20 -6.34
C LEU A 14 -20.12 -14.73 -7.67
N THR A 15 -20.22 -13.84 -8.65
CA THR A 15 -20.64 -14.19 -10.00
C THR A 15 -19.59 -15.01 -10.74
N LYS A 16 -20.02 -15.92 -11.62
CA LYS A 16 -19.11 -16.72 -12.47
C LYS A 16 -18.20 -15.84 -13.32
N SER A 17 -18.71 -14.70 -13.80
CA SER A 17 -17.95 -13.73 -14.58
C SER A 17 -16.80 -13.12 -13.78
N LEU A 18 -17.05 -12.74 -12.52
CA LEU A 18 -16.01 -12.20 -11.65
C LEU A 18 -14.94 -13.25 -11.35
N LEU A 19 -15.34 -14.48 -11.03
CA LEU A 19 -14.41 -15.59 -10.81
C LEU A 19 -13.56 -15.85 -12.07
N GLY A 20 -14.18 -15.89 -13.25
CA GLY A 20 -13.49 -16.05 -14.53
C GLY A 20 -12.47 -14.94 -14.78
N PHE A 21 -12.86 -13.68 -14.54
CA PHE A 21 -11.96 -12.52 -14.64
C PHE A 21 -10.76 -12.63 -13.68
N LEU A 22 -10.99 -12.97 -12.42
CA LEU A 22 -9.92 -13.11 -11.42
C LEU A 22 -8.96 -14.24 -11.78
N LEU A 23 -9.48 -15.40 -12.20
CA LEU A 23 -8.64 -16.52 -12.64
C LEU A 23 -7.79 -16.15 -13.86
N LEU A 24 -8.40 -15.48 -14.84
CA LEU A 24 -7.71 -15.03 -16.05
C LEU A 24 -6.60 -14.02 -15.72
N THR A 25 -6.91 -13.01 -14.91
CA THR A 25 -5.93 -11.98 -14.52
C THR A 25 -4.80 -12.54 -13.69
N ILE A 26 -5.08 -13.46 -12.75
CA ILE A 26 -4.05 -14.19 -11.98
C ILE A 26 -3.16 -14.99 -12.93
N ALA A 27 -3.72 -15.72 -13.88
CA ALA A 27 -2.96 -16.51 -14.84
C ALA A 27 -2.03 -15.62 -15.71
N PHE A 28 -2.53 -14.50 -16.23
CA PHE A 28 -1.72 -13.55 -17.01
C PHE A 28 -0.61 -12.90 -16.19
N HIS A 29 -0.90 -12.43 -14.97
CA HIS A 29 0.13 -11.82 -14.12
C HIS A 29 1.18 -12.84 -13.67
N PHE A 30 0.75 -14.08 -13.37
CA PHE A 30 1.66 -15.16 -13.00
C PHE A 30 2.60 -15.55 -14.15
N THR A 31 2.05 -15.73 -15.36
CA THR A 31 2.85 -16.04 -16.55
C THR A 31 3.82 -14.89 -16.89
N ALA A 32 3.37 -13.64 -16.86
CA ALA A 32 4.23 -12.47 -17.01
C ALA A 32 5.35 -12.43 -15.96
N GLY A 33 5.06 -12.79 -14.71
CA GLY A 33 6.05 -12.91 -13.64
C GLY A 33 7.12 -13.98 -13.91
N ILE A 34 6.75 -15.11 -14.53
CA ILE A 34 7.72 -16.14 -14.94
C ILE A 34 8.67 -15.60 -16.01
N PHE A 35 8.15 -14.89 -17.02
CA PHE A 35 8.98 -14.26 -18.04
C PHE A 35 9.90 -13.19 -17.44
N TRP A 36 9.39 -12.40 -16.49
CA TRP A 36 10.15 -11.38 -15.77
C TRP A 36 11.33 -11.95 -14.98
N ARG A 37 11.12 -13.08 -14.29
CA ARG A 37 12.15 -13.73 -13.46
C ARG A 37 13.39 -14.10 -14.28
N LYS A 38 13.21 -14.58 -15.52
CA LYS A 38 14.32 -14.93 -16.41
C LYS A 38 15.22 -13.74 -16.74
N ALA A 39 14.70 -12.51 -16.63
CA ALA A 39 15.44 -11.29 -16.92
C ALA A 39 16.09 -10.63 -15.68
N SER A 40 15.81 -11.07 -14.44
CA SER A 40 16.19 -10.32 -13.23
C SER A 40 17.47 -10.87 -12.57
N THR A 41 18.56 -10.10 -12.64
CA THR A 41 19.79 -10.34 -11.86
C THR A 41 19.74 -9.61 -10.51
N ARG A 42 20.51 -10.09 -9.53
CA ARG A 42 20.68 -9.39 -8.24
C ARG A 42 21.62 -8.21 -8.45
N PHE A 43 21.20 -7.01 -8.06
CA PHE A 43 22.04 -5.82 -8.14
C PHE A 43 22.41 -5.37 -6.72
N PRO A 44 23.65 -5.60 -6.26
CA PRO A 44 24.09 -5.05 -5.00
C PRO A 44 24.19 -3.52 -5.12
N VAL A 45 23.65 -2.79 -4.14
CA VAL A 45 23.89 -1.36 -3.99
C VAL A 45 25.31 -1.18 -3.47
N ARG A 46 26.11 -0.39 -4.18
CA ARG A 46 27.38 0.08 -3.65
C ARG A 46 27.11 1.34 -2.83
N LEU A 47 27.69 1.41 -1.64
CA LEU A 47 27.80 2.71 -0.95
C LEU A 47 28.58 3.62 -1.88
N ASN A 48 27.95 4.72 -2.32
CA ASN A 48 28.72 5.85 -2.80
C ASN A 48 29.28 6.56 -1.56
N ASP A 49 30.57 6.88 -1.54
CA ASP A 49 31.22 7.54 -0.40
C ASP A 49 30.60 8.94 -0.13
N ASP A 50 29.96 9.53 -1.15
CA ASP A 50 29.26 10.82 -1.07
C ASP A 50 27.86 10.76 -0.44
N PHE A 51 27.26 9.57 -0.29
CA PHE A 51 25.90 9.43 0.24
C PHE A 51 25.86 9.59 1.77
N ASN A 52 25.65 10.82 2.23
CA ASN A 52 25.64 11.12 3.66
C ASN A 52 24.28 10.79 4.33
N ILE A 53 24.19 9.55 4.83
CA ILE A 53 23.05 9.01 5.58
C ILE A 53 22.60 9.95 6.72
N ILE A 54 23.55 10.57 7.43
CA ILE A 54 23.27 11.42 8.59
C ILE A 54 22.58 12.71 8.13
N ARG A 55 23.08 13.37 7.09
CA ARG A 55 22.49 14.62 6.57
C ARG A 55 21.05 14.43 6.11
N ILE A 56 20.77 13.36 5.37
CA ILE A 56 19.41 13.07 4.89
C ILE A 56 18.49 12.72 6.07
N THR A 57 18.99 11.95 7.04
CA THR A 57 18.25 11.64 8.27
C THR A 57 17.89 12.91 9.03
N LEU A 58 18.86 13.80 9.27
CA LEU A 58 18.64 15.07 9.95
C LEU A 58 17.61 15.92 9.21
N PHE A 59 17.73 16.02 7.88
CA PHE A 59 16.75 16.73 7.05
C PHE A 59 15.33 16.19 7.23
N ILE A 60 15.13 14.88 7.14
CA ILE A 60 13.80 14.26 7.32
C ILE A 60 13.25 14.52 8.73
N TRP A 61 14.08 14.42 9.77
CA TRP A 61 13.64 14.68 11.14
C TRP A 61 13.32 16.15 11.41
N ILE A 62 14.04 17.09 10.78
CA ILE A 62 13.69 18.51 10.82
C ILE A 62 12.28 18.72 10.23
N LEU A 63 11.97 18.05 9.11
CA LEU A 63 10.64 18.14 8.53
C LEU A 63 9.55 17.50 9.40
N TRP A 64 9.83 16.35 10.05
CA TRP A 64 8.90 15.77 11.03
C TRP A 64 8.65 16.71 12.21
N ILE A 65 9.71 17.35 12.72
CA ILE A 65 9.59 18.35 13.79
C ILE A 65 8.69 19.51 13.32
N ALA A 66 8.85 19.99 12.08
CA ALA A 66 7.97 21.03 11.53
C ALA A 66 6.49 20.59 11.50
N ASP A 67 6.19 19.36 11.09
CA ASP A 67 4.83 18.79 11.14
C ASP A 67 4.30 18.71 12.58
N PHE A 68 5.11 18.26 13.54
CA PHE A 68 4.72 18.19 14.95
C PHE A 68 4.48 19.57 15.55
N THR A 69 5.30 20.57 15.22
CA THR A 69 5.13 21.94 15.68
C THR A 69 3.87 22.58 15.07
N TYR A 70 3.61 22.37 13.78
CA TYR A 70 2.41 22.87 13.12
C TYR A 70 1.13 22.31 13.72
N GLU A 71 1.12 21.01 14.05
CA GLU A 71 0.00 20.34 14.71
C GLU A 71 -0.12 20.70 16.21
N GLY A 72 0.90 21.31 16.81
CA GLY A 72 0.95 21.58 18.25
C GLY A 72 1.17 20.32 19.10
N GLY A 73 1.77 19.26 18.55
CA GLY A 73 2.14 18.06 19.30
C GLY A 73 2.39 16.84 18.42
N ILE A 74 2.82 15.75 19.06
CA ILE A 74 3.07 14.47 18.39
C ILE A 74 1.81 13.59 18.48
N PRO A 75 1.26 13.11 17.35
CA PRO A 75 0.00 12.34 17.31
C PRO A 75 -0.09 11.18 18.30
N LEU A 76 0.97 10.37 18.40
CA LEU A 76 1.02 9.24 19.33
C LEU A 76 0.76 9.69 20.77
N PHE A 77 1.40 10.77 21.21
CA PHE A 77 1.24 11.23 22.59
C PHE A 77 -0.11 11.89 22.83
N LYS A 78 -0.65 12.65 21.86
CA LYS A 78 -2.02 13.19 21.94
C LYS A 78 -3.04 12.07 22.17
N ILE A 79 -2.92 10.95 21.44
CA ILE A 79 -3.80 9.79 21.60
C ILE A 79 -3.60 9.11 22.97
N LEU A 80 -2.35 8.95 23.42
CA LEU A 80 -2.05 8.35 24.73
C LEU A 80 -2.55 9.20 25.91
N TRP A 81 -2.61 10.53 25.74
CA TRP A 81 -3.14 11.47 26.73
C TRP A 81 -4.63 11.77 26.59
N ASN A 82 -5.36 11.04 25.73
CA ASN A 82 -6.79 11.26 25.45
C ASN A 82 -7.13 12.70 25.00
N GLU A 83 -6.21 13.38 24.32
CA GLU A 83 -6.50 14.67 23.71
C GLU A 83 -7.36 14.49 22.45
N PRO A 84 -8.31 15.42 22.18
CA PRO A 84 -9.11 15.38 20.95
C PRO A 84 -8.21 15.57 19.74
N TYR A 85 -8.03 14.51 18.96
CA TYR A 85 -7.13 14.50 17.81
C TYR A 85 -7.77 13.83 16.59
N ASN A 86 -7.75 14.54 15.46
CA ASN A 86 -8.17 14.00 14.18
C ASN A 86 -6.95 13.69 13.31
N TYR A 87 -6.59 12.41 13.25
CA TYR A 87 -5.45 11.92 12.46
C TYR A 87 -5.50 12.26 10.97
N ARG A 88 -6.67 12.64 10.43
CA ARG A 88 -6.83 13.00 9.01
C ARG A 88 -6.35 14.41 8.68
N LEU A 89 -6.18 15.27 9.69
CA LEU A 89 -5.79 16.68 9.52
C LEU A 89 -4.31 16.93 9.83
N PHE A 90 -3.58 15.87 10.15
CA PHE A 90 -2.19 15.96 10.59
C PHE A 90 -1.24 16.45 9.49
N GLY A 91 -0.35 17.34 9.90
CA GLY A 91 0.79 17.80 9.13
C GLY A 91 0.50 19.01 8.24
N ILE A 92 1.58 19.65 7.80
CA ILE A 92 1.49 20.84 6.95
C ILE A 92 0.96 20.39 5.58
N PRO A 93 -0.13 21.00 5.05
CA PRO A 93 -0.67 20.63 3.74
C PRO A 93 0.42 20.63 2.67
N THR A 94 0.36 19.66 1.75
CA THR A 94 1.38 19.38 0.71
C THR A 94 2.74 18.90 1.24
N LEU A 95 3.32 19.56 2.25
CA LEU A 95 4.61 19.19 2.82
C LEU A 95 4.54 17.81 3.49
N HIS A 96 3.48 17.53 4.26
CA HIS A 96 3.26 16.24 4.90
C HIS A 96 3.29 15.07 3.89
N VAL A 97 2.71 15.25 2.70
CA VAL A 97 2.72 14.23 1.63
C VAL A 97 4.15 13.94 1.16
N PHE A 98 4.96 14.98 1.00
CA PHE A 98 6.38 14.83 0.68
C PHE A 98 7.11 14.10 1.81
N ILE A 99 6.93 14.51 3.07
CA ILE A 99 7.60 13.91 4.23
C ILE A 99 7.29 12.42 4.32
N VAL A 100 6.00 12.04 4.29
CA VAL A 100 5.57 10.64 4.37
C VAL A 100 6.18 9.82 3.23
N THR A 101 6.03 10.28 1.99
CA THR A 101 6.45 9.50 0.81
C THR A 101 7.97 9.40 0.69
N PHE A 102 8.69 10.49 0.95
CA PHE A 102 10.16 10.51 0.93
C PHE A 102 10.74 9.70 2.08
N SER A 103 10.18 9.84 3.29
CA SER A 103 10.59 9.07 4.46
C SER A 103 10.36 7.57 4.24
N SER A 104 9.23 7.16 3.66
CA SER A 104 8.97 5.76 3.30
C SER A 104 9.97 5.21 2.27
N PHE A 105 10.22 5.93 1.18
CA PHE A 105 11.27 5.55 0.22
C PHE A 105 12.63 5.41 0.91
N TYR A 106 13.04 6.41 1.69
CA TYR A 106 14.34 6.45 2.34
C TYR A 106 14.49 5.32 3.36
N THR A 107 13.43 5.00 4.11
CA THR A 107 13.39 3.85 5.03
C THR A 107 13.72 2.55 4.30
N ILE A 108 13.08 2.31 3.15
CA ILE A 108 13.30 1.09 2.37
C ILE A 108 14.69 1.09 1.72
N TYR A 109 15.18 2.26 1.30
CA TYR A 109 16.54 2.42 0.80
C TYR A 109 17.59 2.13 1.89
N LEU A 110 17.42 2.60 3.12
CA LEU A 110 18.30 2.27 4.25
C LEU A 110 18.33 0.77 4.52
N PHE A 111 17.17 0.10 4.47
CA PHE A 111 17.13 -1.34 4.63
C PHE A 111 17.84 -2.08 3.49
N HIS A 112 17.67 -1.61 2.25
CA HIS A 112 18.42 -2.10 1.08
C HIS A 112 19.93 -1.97 1.26
N LEU A 113 20.36 -0.82 1.77
CA LEU A 113 21.75 -0.51 2.04
C LEU A 113 22.31 -1.39 3.16
N PHE A 114 21.55 -1.60 4.23
CA PHE A 114 21.91 -2.54 5.28
C PHE A 114 22.04 -3.98 4.73
N LEU A 115 21.11 -4.43 3.90
CA LEU A 115 21.16 -5.77 3.31
C LEU A 115 22.39 -5.95 2.41
N SER A 116 22.82 -4.89 1.71
CA SER A 116 23.99 -4.90 0.84
C SER A 116 25.32 -4.80 1.61
N THR A 117 25.39 -3.94 2.64
CA THR A 117 26.64 -3.55 3.31
C THR A 117 26.86 -4.21 4.68
N LYS A 118 25.81 -4.72 5.31
CA LYS A 118 25.79 -5.29 6.67
C LYS A 118 26.20 -4.33 7.79
N ARG A 119 26.29 -3.02 7.52
CA ARG A 119 26.63 -2.02 8.53
C ARG A 119 25.50 -1.84 9.55
N LYS A 120 25.74 -2.20 10.82
CA LYS A 120 24.75 -2.12 11.92
C LYS A 120 24.22 -0.71 12.15
N PHE A 121 25.06 0.31 11.95
CA PHE A 121 24.64 1.72 12.04
C PHE A 121 23.44 2.02 11.12
N VAL A 122 23.45 1.52 9.88
CA VAL A 122 22.36 1.74 8.91
C VAL A 122 21.06 1.09 9.37
N LEU A 123 21.14 -0.07 10.04
CA LEU A 123 19.98 -0.73 10.64
C LEU A 123 19.36 0.10 11.77
N VAL A 124 20.18 0.74 12.60
CA VAL A 124 19.69 1.63 13.66
C VAL A 124 18.96 2.84 13.06
N ILE A 125 19.53 3.47 12.02
CA ILE A 125 18.88 4.58 11.32
C ILE A 125 17.58 4.12 10.62
N TYR A 126 17.53 2.91 10.08
CA TYR A 126 16.29 2.33 9.56
C TYR A 126 15.21 2.15 10.63
N ILE A 127 15.56 1.60 11.79
CA ILE A 127 14.63 1.41 12.91
C ILE A 127 14.09 2.77 13.40
N LEU A 128 14.96 3.78 13.47
CA LEU A 128 14.57 5.16 13.79
C LEU A 128 13.49 5.68 12.82
N HIS A 129 13.63 5.45 11.51
CA HIS A 129 12.62 5.88 10.54
C HIS A 129 11.33 5.05 10.57
N LEU A 130 11.41 3.74 10.88
CA LEU A 130 10.20 2.96 11.17
C LEU A 130 9.43 3.53 12.36
N PHE A 131 10.16 3.99 13.38
CA PHE A 131 9.55 4.59 14.56
C PHE A 131 8.81 5.90 14.25
N ALA A 132 9.25 6.67 13.25
CA ALA A 132 8.53 7.86 12.80
C ALA A 132 7.08 7.55 12.37
N ALA A 133 6.84 6.42 11.69
CA ALA A 133 5.48 5.99 11.32
C ALA A 133 4.59 5.70 12.54
N ILE A 134 5.19 5.24 13.65
CA ILE A 134 4.50 5.00 14.92
C ILE A 134 4.19 6.33 15.61
N LEU A 135 5.12 7.29 15.61
CA LEU A 135 4.93 8.63 16.19
C LEU A 135 3.75 9.38 15.57
N ILE A 136 3.57 9.26 14.25
CA ILE A 136 2.44 9.87 13.55
C ILE A 136 1.16 9.03 13.58
N TYR A 137 1.17 7.90 14.29
CA TYR A 137 0.05 6.95 14.37
C TYR A 137 -0.43 6.44 12.99
N SER A 138 0.48 6.33 12.01
CA SER A 138 0.14 5.92 10.64
C SER A 138 0.36 4.43 10.43
N ARG A 139 -0.72 3.65 10.64
CA ARG A 139 -0.76 2.21 10.37
C ARG A 139 -0.40 1.90 8.91
N ALA A 140 -0.88 2.71 7.98
CA ALA A 140 -0.63 2.55 6.55
C ALA A 140 0.86 2.66 6.24
N MET A 141 1.52 3.75 6.66
CA MET A 141 2.95 3.95 6.42
C MET A 141 3.81 2.85 7.04
N PHE A 142 3.48 2.46 8.28
CA PHE A 142 4.22 1.41 8.99
C PHE A 142 4.11 0.06 8.28
N MET A 143 2.89 -0.39 7.94
CA MET A 143 2.67 -1.64 7.21
C MET A 143 3.33 -1.61 5.83
N PHE A 144 3.25 -0.48 5.13
CA PHE A 144 3.86 -0.32 3.81
C PHE A 144 5.39 -0.49 3.87
N ASN A 145 6.04 0.17 4.82
CA ASN A 145 7.50 0.07 5.00
C ASN A 145 7.93 -1.33 5.42
N LEU A 146 7.16 -2.00 6.29
CA LEU A 146 7.44 -3.38 6.69
C LEU A 146 7.27 -4.38 5.55
N CYS A 147 6.17 -4.29 4.78
CA CYS A 147 5.94 -5.17 3.63
C CYS A 147 7.03 -4.99 2.57
N ALA A 148 7.39 -3.75 2.24
CA ALA A 148 8.45 -3.48 1.28
C ALA A 148 9.81 -4.03 1.75
N SER A 149 10.14 -3.82 3.03
CA SER A 149 11.35 -4.37 3.64
C SER A 149 11.31 -5.91 3.66
N GLY A 150 10.15 -6.51 3.89
CA GLY A 150 9.92 -7.95 3.81
C GLY A 150 10.19 -8.51 2.41
N PHE A 151 9.62 -7.90 1.36
CA PHE A 151 9.90 -8.31 -0.02
C PHE A 151 11.38 -8.20 -0.36
N LEU A 152 12.03 -7.12 0.06
CA LEU A 152 13.45 -6.92 -0.17
C LEU A 152 14.31 -7.96 0.58
N PHE A 153 13.96 -8.28 1.82
CA PHE A 153 14.61 -9.32 2.61
C PHE A 153 14.50 -10.68 1.91
N LEU A 154 13.29 -11.07 1.48
CA LEU A 154 13.06 -12.35 0.80
C LEU A 154 13.82 -12.43 -0.53
N TRP A 155 13.95 -11.32 -1.26
CA TRP A 155 14.74 -11.29 -2.48
C TRP A 155 16.24 -11.49 -2.21
N TYR A 156 16.81 -10.83 -1.20
CA TYR A 156 18.21 -11.02 -0.81
C TYR A 156 18.47 -12.39 -0.17
N LYS A 157 17.46 -12.98 0.47
CA LYS A 157 17.56 -14.18 1.29
C LYS A 157 16.48 -15.21 0.92
N PRO A 158 16.40 -15.69 -0.33
CA PRO A 158 15.29 -16.53 -0.81
C PRO A 158 15.23 -17.88 -0.10
N LYS A 159 16.37 -18.39 0.40
CA LYS A 159 16.41 -19.62 1.21
C LYS A 159 15.58 -19.53 2.49
N TYR A 160 15.22 -18.32 2.94
CA TYR A 160 14.43 -18.11 4.14
C TYR A 160 12.92 -18.09 3.89
N VAL A 161 12.48 -18.13 2.63
CA VAL A 161 11.05 -18.29 2.29
C VAL A 161 10.47 -19.54 2.97
N ARG A 162 11.25 -20.63 3.08
CA ARG A 162 10.83 -21.86 3.77
C ARG A 162 10.52 -21.68 5.26
N TYR A 163 11.06 -20.63 5.89
CA TYR A 163 10.84 -20.34 7.30
C TYR A 163 9.63 -19.44 7.54
N ILE A 164 8.94 -18.96 6.50
CA ILE A 164 7.68 -18.22 6.65
C ILE A 164 6.65 -19.07 7.43
N LEU A 165 6.67 -20.39 7.25
CA LEU A 165 5.81 -21.32 7.99
C LEU A 165 6.05 -21.27 9.51
N LEU A 166 7.27 -20.97 9.96
CA LEU A 166 7.58 -20.83 11.39
C LEU A 166 6.97 -19.56 12.02
N ILE A 167 6.59 -18.58 11.18
CA ILE A 167 6.00 -17.31 11.61
C ILE A 167 4.47 -17.44 11.73
N ILE A 168 3.85 -18.51 11.18
CA ILE A 168 2.40 -18.71 11.19
C ILE A 168 1.79 -18.62 12.60
N PRO A 169 2.33 -19.28 13.65
CA PRO A 169 1.76 -19.16 14.99
C PRO A 169 1.78 -17.72 15.52
N ILE A 170 2.85 -16.96 15.22
CA ILE A 170 2.97 -15.55 15.59
C ILE A 170 1.92 -14.72 14.83
N VAL A 171 1.73 -14.97 13.53
CA VAL A 171 0.68 -14.30 12.75
C VAL A 171 -0.70 -14.60 13.31
N ILE A 172 -1.02 -15.86 13.62
CA ILE A 172 -2.31 -16.24 14.21
C ILE A 172 -2.54 -15.51 15.53
N LEU A 173 -1.54 -15.45 16.41
CA LEU A 173 -1.60 -14.70 17.66
C LEU A 173 -1.84 -13.21 17.41
N LEU A 174 -1.12 -12.60 16.45
CA LEU A 174 -1.30 -11.19 16.11
C LEU A 174 -2.68 -10.90 15.53
N LEU A 175 -3.25 -11.80 14.73
CA LEU A 175 -4.61 -11.68 14.20
C LEU A 175 -5.66 -11.74 15.31
N TYR A 176 -5.47 -12.64 16.29
CA TYR A 176 -6.32 -12.69 17.48
C TYR A 176 -6.23 -11.39 18.30
N LEU A 177 -5.01 -10.92 18.60
CA LEU A 177 -4.80 -9.66 19.34
C LEU A 177 -5.36 -8.45 18.59
N PHE A 178 -5.26 -8.43 17.26
CA PHE A 178 -5.88 -7.40 16.42
C PHE A 178 -7.40 -7.41 16.56
N GLY A 179 -8.03 -8.59 16.51
CA GLY A 179 -9.47 -8.73 16.72
C GLY A 179 -9.91 -8.33 18.12
N ALA A 180 -9.18 -8.74 19.16
CA ALA A 180 -9.45 -8.34 20.54
C ALA A 180 -9.36 -6.82 20.72
N ALA A 181 -8.31 -6.18 20.19
CA ALA A 181 -8.18 -4.72 20.20
C ALA A 181 -9.32 -4.04 19.42
N GLY A 182 -9.76 -4.64 18.31
CA GLY A 182 -10.92 -4.19 17.54
C GLY A 182 -12.22 -4.23 18.36
N ASN A 183 -12.49 -5.34 19.05
CA ASN A 183 -13.64 -5.50 19.94
C ASN A 183 -13.60 -4.49 21.10
N MET A 184 -12.44 -4.28 21.71
CA MET A 184 -12.25 -3.24 22.73
C MET A 184 -12.62 -1.85 22.22
N ARG A 185 -12.21 -1.50 20.99
CA ARG A 185 -12.54 -0.21 20.38
C ARG A 185 -14.04 -0.06 20.16
N VAL A 186 -14.68 -1.05 19.53
CA VAL A 186 -16.13 -1.00 19.25
C VAL A 186 -16.94 -0.95 20.54
N SER A 187 -16.53 -1.68 21.58
CA SER A 187 -17.17 -1.66 22.90
C SER A 187 -17.06 -0.28 23.56
N ARG A 188 -15.89 0.36 23.49
CA ARG A 188 -15.70 1.74 24.00
C ARG A 188 -16.54 2.75 23.23
N GLU A 189 -16.61 2.65 21.91
CA GLU A 189 -17.46 3.51 21.08
C GLU A 189 -18.95 3.34 21.42
N ALA A 190 -19.35 2.15 21.88
CA ALA A 190 -20.70 1.84 22.32
C ALA A 190 -20.96 2.10 23.82
N ASN A 191 -19.99 2.66 24.56
CA ASN A 191 -20.03 2.82 26.01
C ASN A 191 -20.35 1.52 26.78
N SER A 192 -19.92 0.37 26.27
CA SER A 192 -20.14 -0.95 26.87
C SER A 192 -18.84 -1.54 27.44
N LYS A 193 -18.97 -2.56 28.30
CA LYS A 193 -17.85 -3.47 28.64
C LYS A 193 -17.43 -4.24 27.37
N TYR A 194 -16.25 -4.85 27.41
CA TYR A 194 -15.74 -5.67 26.31
C TYR A 194 -16.80 -6.66 25.84
N ASP A 195 -17.26 -6.48 24.60
CA ASP A 195 -18.29 -7.28 23.98
C ASP A 195 -17.87 -7.63 22.55
N SER A 196 -17.61 -8.92 22.34
CA SER A 196 -17.24 -9.46 21.03
C SER A 196 -18.43 -9.52 20.06
N GLU A 197 -19.66 -9.52 20.55
CA GLU A 197 -20.87 -9.67 19.73
C GLU A 197 -21.22 -8.41 18.96
N LEU A 198 -20.91 -7.22 19.49
CA LEU A 198 -21.20 -5.94 18.83
C LEU A 198 -20.62 -5.88 17.41
N PHE A 199 -19.38 -6.37 17.23
CA PHE A 199 -18.78 -6.40 15.90
C PHE A 199 -19.34 -7.51 15.01
N LEU A 200 -19.68 -8.67 15.59
CA LEU A 200 -20.36 -9.76 14.87
C LEU A 200 -21.70 -9.29 14.31
N GLN A 201 -22.47 -8.51 15.08
CA GLN A 201 -23.73 -7.93 14.62
C GLN A 201 -23.52 -6.91 13.50
N LYS A 202 -22.57 -5.97 13.68
CA LYS A 202 -22.25 -4.96 12.64
C LYS A 202 -21.77 -5.58 11.33
N GLY A 203 -21.00 -6.66 11.39
CA GLY A 203 -20.55 -7.40 10.21
C GLY A 203 -21.50 -8.51 9.77
N GLN A 204 -22.69 -8.62 10.36
CA GLN A 204 -23.72 -9.63 10.06
C GLN A 204 -23.17 -11.06 10.02
N ALA A 205 -22.48 -11.47 11.09
CA ALA A 205 -21.90 -12.80 11.19
C ALA A 205 -22.97 -13.90 11.12
N THR A 206 -22.72 -14.95 10.33
CA THR A 206 -23.61 -16.12 10.21
C THR A 206 -23.65 -16.92 11.51
N ASN A 207 -24.75 -17.64 11.76
CA ASN A 207 -24.85 -18.52 12.92
C ASN A 207 -23.78 -19.63 12.87
N ASN A 208 -23.46 -20.13 11.68
CA ASN A 208 -22.38 -21.11 11.47
C ASN A 208 -21.03 -20.63 12.01
N PHE A 209 -20.71 -19.33 11.90
CA PHE A 209 -19.48 -18.79 12.48
C PHE A 209 -19.59 -18.63 13.99
N LYS A 210 -20.71 -18.06 14.47
CA LYS A 210 -20.96 -17.80 15.91
C LYS A 210 -20.93 -19.08 16.75
N GLU A 211 -21.41 -20.18 16.20
CA GLU A 211 -21.47 -21.49 16.85
C GLU A 211 -20.20 -22.34 16.61
N SER A 212 -19.23 -21.82 15.84
CA SER A 212 -17.99 -22.52 15.55
C SER A 212 -17.02 -22.51 16.73
N PHE A 213 -16.01 -23.38 16.68
CA PHE A 213 -14.91 -23.39 17.65
C PHE A 213 -13.90 -22.25 17.44
N ILE A 214 -14.08 -21.41 16.41
CA ILE A 214 -13.15 -20.34 16.05
C ILE A 214 -13.47 -19.10 16.91
N PRO A 215 -12.46 -18.51 17.60
CA PRO A 215 -12.69 -17.31 18.40
C PRO A 215 -13.29 -16.15 17.59
N ASN A 216 -14.25 -15.44 18.18
CA ASN A 216 -14.97 -14.32 17.57
C ASN A 216 -14.03 -13.22 17.05
N GLU A 217 -12.87 -13.04 17.70
CA GLU A 217 -11.82 -12.10 17.31
C GLU A 217 -11.34 -12.31 15.86
N PHE A 218 -11.34 -13.56 15.36
CA PHE A 218 -10.95 -13.85 13.97
C PHE A 218 -11.95 -13.34 12.93
N PHE A 219 -13.16 -12.94 13.35
CA PHE A 219 -14.10 -12.30 12.44
C PHE A 219 -13.56 -10.98 11.88
N TRP A 220 -12.77 -10.23 12.67
CA TRP A 220 -12.07 -9.05 12.17
C TRP A 220 -11.18 -9.36 10.98
N PHE A 221 -10.34 -10.40 11.11
CA PHE A 221 -9.47 -10.82 10.02
C PHE A 221 -10.28 -11.25 8.79
N TYR A 222 -11.35 -12.02 8.99
CA TYR A 222 -12.25 -12.42 7.91
C TYR A 222 -12.79 -11.19 7.18
N ILE A 223 -13.44 -10.26 7.88
CA ILE A 223 -14.05 -9.07 7.30
C ILE A 223 -13.00 -8.23 6.56
N TYR A 224 -11.88 -7.90 7.21
CA TYR A 224 -10.84 -7.08 6.57
C TYR A 224 -10.26 -7.74 5.32
N THR A 225 -10.03 -9.06 5.32
CA THR A 225 -9.42 -9.76 4.19
C THR A 225 -10.37 -10.01 3.03
N SER A 226 -11.65 -10.24 3.31
CA SER A 226 -12.63 -10.67 2.30
C SER A 226 -13.56 -9.55 1.81
N SER A 227 -13.74 -8.49 2.60
CA SER A 227 -14.61 -7.37 2.25
C SER A 227 -14.25 -6.64 0.97
N PRO A 228 -12.98 -6.49 0.55
CA PRO A 228 -12.70 -5.81 -0.71
C PRO A 228 -13.30 -6.54 -1.92
N LEU A 229 -13.32 -7.87 -1.88
CA LEU A 229 -13.94 -8.68 -2.92
C LEU A 229 -15.47 -8.64 -2.83
N ALA A 230 -16.02 -8.60 -1.61
CA ALA A 230 -17.46 -8.44 -1.38
C ALA A 230 -17.95 -7.11 -1.95
N ASN A 231 -17.22 -6.03 -1.69
CA ASN A 231 -17.50 -4.70 -2.22
C ASN A 231 -17.33 -4.62 -3.73
N LEU A 232 -16.33 -5.29 -4.31
CA LEU A 232 -16.24 -5.39 -5.78
C LEU A 232 -17.48 -6.06 -6.37
N GLN A 233 -17.95 -7.17 -5.77
CA GLN A 233 -19.15 -7.86 -6.25
C GLN A 233 -20.42 -7.03 -6.02
N GLN A 234 -20.52 -6.33 -4.88
CA GLN A 234 -21.60 -5.39 -4.61
C GLN A 234 -21.62 -4.26 -5.64
N ASN A 235 -20.46 -3.72 -5.99
CA ASN A 235 -20.34 -2.71 -7.03
C ASN A 235 -20.75 -3.26 -8.40
N ILE A 236 -20.36 -4.49 -8.74
CA ILE A 236 -20.78 -5.15 -10.00
C ILE A 236 -22.30 -5.33 -10.07
N ASN A 237 -22.95 -5.60 -8.93
CA ASN A 237 -24.39 -5.82 -8.87
C ASN A 237 -25.19 -4.53 -9.05
N ASN A 238 -24.68 -3.40 -8.56
CA ASN A 238 -25.45 -2.16 -8.42
C ASN A 238 -24.97 -1.01 -9.32
N ALA A 239 -23.74 -1.04 -9.83
CA ALA A 239 -23.21 0.04 -10.64
C ALA A 239 -23.86 0.09 -12.02
N ASP A 240 -24.16 1.30 -12.46
CA ASP A 240 -24.67 1.56 -13.80
C ASP A 240 -23.67 1.13 -14.87
N ARG A 241 -24.21 0.68 -16.00
CA ARG A 241 -23.39 0.25 -17.13
C ARG A 241 -23.08 1.43 -18.03
N HIS A 242 -21.80 1.74 -18.13
CA HIS A 242 -21.28 2.81 -18.96
C HIS A 242 -20.23 2.26 -19.91
N VAL A 243 -20.39 2.48 -21.22
CA VAL A 243 -19.38 2.11 -22.22
C VAL A 243 -19.29 3.24 -23.23
N SER A 244 -18.46 4.24 -22.96
CA SER A 244 -18.23 5.35 -23.89
C SER A 244 -16.81 5.90 -23.76
N TRP A 245 -16.33 6.60 -24.80
CA TRP A 245 -15.04 7.28 -24.78
C TRP A 245 -14.92 8.35 -23.69
N SER A 246 -16.01 9.08 -23.39
CA SER A 246 -16.00 10.06 -22.29
C SER A 246 -15.69 9.38 -20.96
N TRP A 247 -16.35 8.24 -20.70
CA TRP A 247 -16.14 7.45 -19.50
C TRP A 247 -14.74 6.81 -19.43
N PHE A 248 -14.15 6.46 -20.59
CA PHE A 248 -12.75 6.02 -20.67
C PHE A 248 -11.77 7.09 -20.21
N PHE A 249 -11.86 8.31 -20.73
CA PHE A 249 -10.98 9.39 -20.30
C PHE A 249 -11.17 9.76 -18.82
N LYS A 250 -12.42 9.70 -18.33
CA LYS A 250 -12.70 9.86 -16.88
C LYS A 250 -12.02 8.78 -16.05
N MET A 251 -12.03 7.52 -16.49
CA MET A 251 -11.34 6.43 -15.82
C MET A 251 -9.83 6.66 -15.79
N VAL A 252 -9.22 6.98 -16.94
CA VAL A 252 -7.77 7.25 -17.03
C VAL A 252 -7.38 8.37 -16.06
N ASN A 253 -8.15 9.47 -16.05
CA ASN A 253 -7.89 10.60 -15.17
C ASN A 253 -8.07 10.29 -13.69
N ASN A 254 -9.02 9.43 -13.30
CA ASN A 254 -9.31 9.20 -11.88
C ASN A 254 -8.56 8.01 -11.28
N GLU A 255 -8.29 6.99 -12.08
CA GLU A 255 -7.82 5.70 -11.61
C GLU A 255 -6.40 5.34 -12.07
N MET A 256 -5.89 5.94 -13.15
CA MET A 256 -4.58 5.56 -13.72
C MET A 256 -3.48 6.60 -13.50
N ILE A 257 -3.84 7.82 -13.11
CA ILE A 257 -2.90 8.89 -12.78
C ILE A 257 -2.95 9.24 -11.29
N PHE A 258 -1.97 9.98 -10.81
CA PHE A 258 -1.93 10.43 -9.41
C PHE A 258 -3.10 11.36 -9.08
N ASN A 259 -3.75 11.09 -7.94
CA ASN A 259 -4.97 11.79 -7.54
C ASN A 259 -4.78 13.30 -7.33
N PHE A 260 -3.56 13.80 -7.09
CA PHE A 260 -3.31 15.24 -7.00
C PHE A 260 -3.44 15.93 -8.37
N ILE A 261 -3.11 15.22 -9.45
CA ILE A 261 -3.29 15.70 -10.84
C ILE A 261 -4.78 15.59 -11.18
N SER A 262 -5.35 14.42 -10.92
CA SER A 262 -6.77 14.13 -11.17
C SER A 262 -7.70 15.17 -10.54
N LYS A 263 -7.51 15.50 -9.26
CA LYS A 263 -8.31 16.50 -8.54
C LYS A 263 -8.26 17.88 -9.18
N ARG A 264 -7.10 18.29 -9.71
CA ARG A 264 -6.95 19.58 -10.42
C ARG A 264 -7.71 19.56 -11.74
N ILE A 265 -7.58 18.49 -12.52
CA ILE A 265 -8.30 18.32 -13.78
C ILE A 265 -9.81 18.30 -13.52
N ASN A 266 -10.28 17.52 -12.54
CA ASN A 266 -11.69 17.45 -12.17
C ASN A 266 -12.26 18.80 -11.74
N SER A 267 -11.49 19.59 -10.98
CA SER A 267 -11.89 20.93 -10.56
C SER A 267 -12.03 21.90 -11.73
N ILE A 268 -11.20 21.77 -12.77
CA ILE A 268 -11.23 22.66 -13.95
C ILE A 268 -12.38 22.29 -14.89
N PHE A 269 -12.59 21.00 -15.11
CA PHE A 269 -13.53 20.49 -16.13
C PHE A 269 -14.87 20.01 -15.55
N GLY A 270 -15.11 20.16 -14.24
CA GLY A 270 -16.33 19.73 -13.58
C GLY A 270 -16.60 18.23 -13.71
N ILE A 271 -15.53 17.41 -13.77
CA ILE A 271 -15.66 15.97 -14.01
C ILE A 271 -16.13 15.28 -12.72
N PRO A 272 -17.29 14.61 -12.72
CA PRO A 272 -17.74 13.86 -11.56
C PRO A 272 -16.84 12.64 -11.35
N HIS A 273 -16.52 12.37 -10.09
CA HIS A 273 -15.86 11.15 -9.67
C HIS A 273 -16.94 10.15 -9.24
N PRO A 274 -17.30 9.16 -10.08
CA PRO A 274 -18.29 8.16 -9.70
C PRO A 274 -17.77 7.41 -8.48
N GLY A 275 -18.60 7.32 -7.45
CA GLY A 275 -18.31 6.50 -6.29
C GLY A 275 -18.32 5.00 -6.64
N GLU A 276 -18.10 4.20 -5.61
CA GLU A 276 -18.33 2.76 -5.65
C GLU A 276 -19.42 2.40 -4.65
N TYR A 277 -20.20 1.38 -4.99
CA TYR A 277 -21.20 0.83 -4.09
C TYR A 277 -20.54 -0.19 -3.18
N THR A 278 -20.30 0.21 -1.92
CA THR A 278 -19.79 -0.67 -0.86
C THR A 278 -20.92 -1.13 0.05
N ILE A 279 -20.71 -2.26 0.72
CA ILE A 279 -21.57 -2.71 1.82
C ILE A 279 -21.43 -1.70 2.98
N GLU A 280 -22.53 -1.35 3.64
CA GLU A 280 -22.51 -0.37 4.73
C GLU A 280 -21.79 -0.88 5.99
N GLY A 281 -21.25 0.05 6.78
CA GLY A 281 -20.65 -0.26 8.08
C GLY A 281 -19.15 -0.52 7.99
N PRO A 282 -18.62 -1.65 8.50
CA PRO A 282 -17.18 -1.88 8.61
C PRO A 282 -16.49 -2.17 7.26
N PHE A 283 -17.24 -2.32 6.16
CA PHE A 283 -16.76 -2.75 4.85
C PHE A 283 -16.35 -1.54 3.98
N ASN A 284 -15.33 -0.79 4.38
CA ASN A 284 -14.99 0.50 3.77
C ASN A 284 -13.84 0.47 2.74
N VAL A 285 -13.43 -0.71 2.29
CA VAL A 285 -12.30 -0.92 1.37
C VAL A 285 -12.73 -1.76 0.18
N SER A 286 -12.17 -1.50 -1.00
CA SER A 286 -12.52 -2.20 -2.23
C SER A 286 -11.30 -2.43 -3.11
N THR A 287 -11.34 -3.45 -3.97
CA THR A 287 -10.19 -3.72 -4.85
C THR A 287 -9.94 -2.58 -5.84
N VAL A 288 -8.73 -2.51 -6.40
CA VAL A 288 -8.37 -1.61 -7.52
C VAL A 288 -9.33 -1.68 -8.72
N TYR A 289 -10.06 -2.77 -8.88
CA TYR A 289 -11.00 -2.96 -10.00
C TYR A 289 -12.36 -2.31 -9.77
N SER A 290 -12.71 -1.94 -8.54
CA SER A 290 -14.07 -1.52 -8.18
C SER A 290 -14.45 -0.21 -8.87
N ARG A 291 -13.71 0.88 -8.66
CA ARG A 291 -13.95 2.15 -9.35
C ARG A 291 -13.76 2.07 -10.86
N SER A 292 -12.85 1.20 -11.33
CA SER A 292 -12.69 0.91 -12.76
C SER A 292 -13.98 0.34 -13.37
N PHE A 293 -14.69 -0.52 -12.63
CA PHE A 293 -16.00 -1.04 -13.03
C PHE A 293 -17.07 0.06 -13.01
N SER A 294 -17.08 0.96 -12.02
CA SER A 294 -18.04 2.08 -11.99
C SER A 294 -17.88 3.01 -13.21
N HIS A 295 -16.67 3.13 -13.76
CA HIS A 295 -16.44 3.96 -14.94
C HIS A 295 -16.83 3.27 -16.27
N LEU A 296 -16.41 2.02 -16.48
CA LEU A 296 -16.50 1.35 -17.79
C LEU A 296 -17.00 -0.10 -17.71
N SER A 297 -17.65 -0.47 -16.62
CA SER A 297 -18.08 -1.84 -16.32
C SER A 297 -16.92 -2.84 -16.53
N TRP A 298 -17.20 -4.00 -17.14
CA TRP A 298 -16.18 -5.03 -17.39
C TRP A 298 -15.00 -4.52 -18.23
N THR A 299 -15.24 -3.65 -19.22
CA THR A 299 -14.17 -3.06 -20.03
C THR A 299 -13.18 -2.29 -19.17
N GLY A 300 -13.68 -1.53 -18.17
CA GLY A 300 -12.82 -0.82 -17.23
C GLY A 300 -11.94 -1.77 -16.40
N MET A 301 -12.50 -2.89 -15.93
CA MET A 301 -11.72 -3.90 -15.21
C MET A 301 -10.60 -4.50 -16.07
N PHE A 302 -10.88 -4.81 -17.34
CA PHE A 302 -9.85 -5.32 -18.27
C PHE A 302 -8.77 -4.29 -18.59
N VAL A 303 -9.15 -3.03 -18.83
CA VAL A 303 -8.19 -1.93 -19.04
C VAL A 303 -7.29 -1.75 -17.82
N MET A 304 -7.85 -1.75 -16.62
CA MET A 304 -7.10 -1.65 -15.37
C MET A 304 -6.16 -2.87 -15.17
N ALA A 305 -6.62 -4.08 -15.49
CA ALA A 305 -5.79 -5.27 -15.41
C ALA A 305 -4.58 -5.21 -16.36
N ILE A 306 -4.76 -4.70 -17.59
CA ILE A 306 -3.66 -4.51 -18.55
C ILE A 306 -2.72 -3.41 -18.05
N PHE A 307 -3.24 -2.31 -17.52
CA PHE A 307 -2.42 -1.24 -16.96
C PHE A 307 -1.52 -1.73 -15.82
N ILE A 308 -2.10 -2.43 -14.85
CA ILE A 308 -1.36 -3.02 -13.72
C ILE A 308 -0.34 -4.05 -14.21
N LEU A 309 -0.65 -4.82 -15.26
CA LEU A 309 0.28 -5.76 -15.86
C LEU A 309 1.50 -5.06 -16.47
N VAL A 310 1.31 -3.91 -17.12
CA VAL A 310 2.36 -3.20 -17.89
C VAL A 310 3.24 -2.33 -17.00
N ILE A 311 2.70 -1.72 -15.93
CA ILE A 311 3.44 -0.79 -15.06
C ILE A 311 4.81 -1.31 -14.60
N PRO A 312 4.94 -2.55 -14.09
CA PRO A 312 6.22 -3.05 -13.63
C PRO A 312 7.29 -3.05 -14.71
N PHE A 313 6.90 -3.39 -15.95
CA PHE A 313 7.78 -3.40 -17.12
C PHE A 313 8.29 -2.00 -17.44
N ILE A 314 7.37 -1.03 -17.55
CA ILE A 314 7.73 0.37 -17.79
C ILE A 314 8.62 0.89 -16.66
N TYR A 315 8.21 0.69 -15.42
CA TYR A 315 8.93 1.21 -14.25
C TYR A 315 10.38 0.70 -14.17
N ARG A 316 10.60 -0.59 -14.43
CA ARG A 316 11.96 -1.16 -14.48
C ARG A 316 12.84 -0.53 -15.55
N MET A 317 12.32 -0.18 -16.72
CA MET A 317 13.12 0.39 -17.81
C MET A 317 13.83 1.68 -17.40
N PHE A 318 13.24 2.43 -16.45
CA PHE A 318 13.76 3.71 -16.00
C PHE A 318 14.59 3.64 -14.71
N LEU A 319 14.51 2.54 -13.94
CA LEU A 319 15.25 2.40 -12.69
C LEU A 319 16.76 2.26 -12.92
N SER A 320 17.57 2.94 -12.10
CA SER A 320 19.01 2.67 -12.03
C SER A 320 19.29 1.40 -11.21
N PRO A 321 20.43 0.72 -11.44
CA PRO A 321 20.81 -0.46 -10.66
C PRO A 321 20.86 -0.21 -9.14
N ALA A 322 21.26 0.99 -8.71
CA ALA A 322 21.37 1.36 -7.30
C ALA A 322 20.00 1.41 -6.59
N TYR A 323 18.95 1.83 -7.29
CA TYR A 323 17.60 1.96 -6.71
C TYR A 323 16.65 0.83 -7.13
N LEU A 324 17.08 -0.10 -7.98
CA LEU A 324 16.23 -1.16 -8.54
C LEU A 324 15.56 -2.00 -7.44
N GLY A 325 16.33 -2.45 -6.44
CA GLY A 325 15.81 -3.28 -5.34
C GLY A 325 14.76 -2.54 -4.51
N SER A 326 15.05 -1.32 -4.08
CA SER A 326 14.12 -0.47 -3.32
C SER A 326 12.88 -0.13 -4.12
N GLY A 327 13.04 0.25 -5.40
CA GLY A 327 11.95 0.62 -6.29
C GLY A 327 11.01 -0.56 -6.56
N LEU A 328 11.55 -1.75 -6.85
CA LEU A 328 10.71 -2.94 -7.07
C LEU A 328 10.06 -3.44 -5.79
N ALA A 329 10.74 -3.36 -4.64
CA ALA A 329 10.12 -3.69 -3.35
C ALA A 329 8.94 -2.77 -3.03
N LEU A 330 9.09 -1.46 -3.29
CA LEU A 330 8.00 -0.49 -3.20
C LEU A 330 6.83 -0.85 -4.12
N LEU A 331 7.12 -1.17 -5.38
CA LEU A 331 6.11 -1.55 -6.36
C LEU A 331 5.38 -2.83 -5.96
N SER A 332 6.10 -3.86 -5.50
CA SER A 332 5.49 -5.11 -5.00
C SER A 332 4.54 -4.85 -3.82
N THR A 333 4.89 -3.93 -2.93
CA THR A 333 4.01 -3.53 -1.84
C THR A 333 2.76 -2.80 -2.32
N MET A 334 2.86 -1.93 -3.34
CA MET A 334 1.66 -1.33 -3.95
C MET A 334 0.72 -2.40 -4.49
N PHE A 335 1.26 -3.39 -5.21
CA PHE A 335 0.49 -4.49 -5.78
C PHE A 335 -0.17 -5.36 -4.70
N LEU A 336 0.51 -5.60 -3.58
CA LEU A 336 -0.09 -6.30 -2.44
C LEU A 336 -1.31 -5.53 -1.91
N PHE A 337 -1.21 -4.21 -1.78
CA PHE A 337 -2.30 -3.37 -1.26
C PHE A 337 -3.37 -3.01 -2.30
N MET A 338 -3.19 -3.33 -3.59
CA MET A 338 -4.24 -3.22 -4.62
C MET A 338 -5.46 -4.11 -4.36
N ALA A 339 -5.29 -5.12 -3.52
CA ALA A 339 -6.40 -5.91 -3.01
C ALA A 339 -7.38 -5.08 -2.16
N TYR A 340 -6.97 -3.92 -1.62
CA TYR A 340 -7.75 -3.12 -0.68
C TYR A 340 -8.09 -1.70 -1.16
N ASP A 341 -7.30 -1.13 -2.07
CA ASP A 341 -7.59 0.15 -2.72
C ASP A 341 -6.68 0.37 -3.94
N ASN A 342 -6.97 1.35 -4.79
CA ASN A 342 -6.09 1.77 -5.87
C ASN A 342 -4.86 2.55 -5.34
N THR A 343 -3.85 1.82 -4.90
CA THR A 343 -2.60 2.38 -4.36
C THR A 343 -1.72 3.08 -5.41
N ILE A 344 -1.94 2.87 -6.71
CA ILE A 344 -1.23 3.60 -7.78
C ILE A 344 -1.77 5.03 -7.91
N SER A 345 -3.09 5.21 -7.88
CA SER A 345 -3.68 6.55 -7.98
C SER A 345 -3.48 7.36 -6.68
N PHE A 346 -3.46 6.69 -5.53
CA PHE A 346 -3.33 7.37 -4.24
C PHE A 346 -1.92 7.96 -4.00
N THR A 347 -1.77 9.28 -4.17
CA THR A 347 -0.48 10.00 -4.09
C THR A 347 0.27 9.78 -2.77
N GLY A 348 -0.42 9.66 -1.63
CA GLY A 348 0.21 9.42 -0.33
C GLY A 348 0.99 8.10 -0.25
N LEU A 349 0.72 7.16 -1.17
CA LEU A 349 1.49 5.93 -1.33
C LEU A 349 2.25 5.92 -2.65
N SER A 350 1.65 6.28 -3.78
CA SER A 350 2.28 6.11 -5.10
C SER A 350 3.46 7.03 -5.38
N PHE A 351 3.48 8.24 -4.80
CA PHE A 351 4.51 9.24 -5.07
C PHE A 351 5.91 8.78 -4.66
N GLN A 352 6.02 7.84 -3.71
CA GLN A 352 7.31 7.27 -3.31
C GLN A 352 8.03 6.51 -4.45
N LEU A 353 7.34 6.09 -5.52
CA LEU A 353 7.96 5.52 -6.72
C LEU A 353 8.71 6.56 -7.56
N CYS A 354 8.45 7.85 -7.37
CA CYS A 354 9.15 8.90 -8.12
C CYS A 354 10.62 9.03 -7.67
N TYR A 355 10.92 8.78 -6.39
CA TYR A 355 12.27 8.98 -5.85
C TYR A 355 13.33 8.03 -6.43
N PRO A 356 13.09 6.70 -6.54
CA PRO A 356 14.01 5.81 -7.24
C PRO A 356 14.34 6.24 -8.68
N LEU A 357 13.35 6.79 -9.39
CA LEU A 357 13.52 7.28 -10.76
C LEU A 357 14.32 8.59 -10.79
N LEU A 358 13.96 9.55 -9.93
CA LEU A 358 14.59 10.86 -9.83
C LEU A 358 16.07 10.71 -9.48
N PHE A 359 16.39 9.99 -8.40
CA PHE A 359 17.78 9.81 -7.97
C PHE A 359 18.57 8.94 -8.94
N GLY A 360 17.95 7.92 -9.54
CA GLY A 360 18.59 7.13 -10.59
C GLY A 360 18.92 7.93 -11.85
N TRP A 361 18.12 8.96 -12.17
CA TRP A 361 18.41 9.88 -13.26
C TRP A 361 19.53 10.89 -12.93
N LEU A 362 19.53 11.42 -11.70
CA LEU A 362 20.59 12.32 -11.22
C LEU A 362 21.96 11.64 -11.20
N GLU A 363 22.03 10.39 -10.72
CA GLU A 363 23.25 9.57 -10.70
C GLU A 363 23.81 9.35 -12.11
N LYS A 364 22.95 9.04 -13.10
CA LYS A 364 23.37 8.87 -14.50
C LYS A 364 23.97 10.15 -15.09
N LYS A 365 23.42 11.32 -14.76
CA LYS A 365 23.92 12.62 -15.24
C LYS A 365 25.30 12.93 -14.70
N GLU A 366 25.52 12.70 -13.40
CA GLU A 366 26.80 12.95 -12.75
C GLU A 366 27.92 12.10 -13.34
N ILE A 367 27.65 10.81 -13.57
CA ILE A 367 28.59 9.89 -14.25
C ILE A 367 28.92 10.38 -15.67
N PHE A 368 27.91 10.86 -16.41
CA PHE A 368 28.12 11.38 -17.76
C PHE A 368 28.96 12.65 -17.77
N SER A 369 28.74 13.57 -16.83
CA SER A 369 29.57 14.79 -16.71
C SER A 369 31.02 14.49 -16.33
N LEU A 370 31.25 13.54 -15.42
CA LEU A 370 32.60 13.13 -15.02
C LEU A 370 33.38 12.50 -16.19
N ARG A 371 32.75 11.61 -16.96
CA ARG A 371 33.36 11.00 -18.16
C ARG A 371 33.70 12.03 -19.22
N LYS A 372 32.83 13.03 -19.40
CA LYS A 372 33.07 14.12 -20.36
C LYS A 372 34.25 14.99 -19.90
N ALA A 373 34.33 15.33 -18.61
CA ALA A 373 35.45 16.08 -18.06
C ALA A 373 36.80 15.35 -18.23
N THR A 374 36.85 14.03 -18.02
CA THR A 374 38.08 13.25 -18.21
C THR A 374 38.48 13.08 -19.68
N SER A 375 37.53 13.15 -20.62
CA SER A 375 37.81 13.06 -22.06
C SER A 375 38.34 14.36 -22.69
N TYR A 376 38.24 15.50 -21.99
CA TYR A 376 38.84 16.77 -22.43
C TYR A 376 40.20 17.03 -21.76
N SER A 377 40.61 16.20 -20.81
CA SER A 377 41.91 16.27 -20.12
C SER A 377 42.94 15.26 -20.64
N SER A 378 42.61 14.54 -21.72
CA SER A 378 43.49 13.65 -22.49
C SER A 378 43.65 14.20 -23.89
#